data_AF-A0A7V1ZH34-F1
#
_entry.id   AF-A0A7V1ZH34-F1
#
_cell.length_a   1.000
_cell.length_b   1.000
_cell.length_c   1.000
_cell.angle_alpha   90.00
_cell.angle_beta   90.00
_cell.angle_gamma   90.00
#
_symmetry.space_group_name_H-M   'P 1'
#
loop_
_entity.id
_entity.type
_entity.pdbx_description
1 polymer ?
#
loop_
_entity_poly.entity_id
_entity_poly.type
_entity_poly.pdbx_seq_one_letter_code
_entity_poly.pdbx_strand_id
1 'polypeptide(L)'
;MRGTASPTIPNNVVSAPSALGAEEGAIMKVLSFYSTTVGKKLVMAVTGLILAVFVLGHMAGNLQIYQGPEKLNHYAQLLRVSMPLLWTVRLILLVSVVLHIVAAVQVTLQNWRSRPQKYAVSAYQEADIASRTMIWGGLVVAAFVVYHLLHLTFGTAHGDFKPGDVYHNVVSGFQVPLV
;
A
#
# COMPACT_ATOMS: atom_id res chain seq x y z
N MET A 1 57.54 -31.93 47.48
CA MET A 1 57.52 -30.93 46.38
C MET A 1 56.12 -30.90 45.79
N ARG A 2 55.62 -29.69 45.51
CA ARG A 2 54.19 -29.31 45.41
C ARG A 2 53.43 -29.97 44.26
N GLY A 3 52.22 -30.44 44.54
CA GLY A 3 51.22 -30.76 43.52
C GLY A 3 50.68 -29.48 42.88
N THR A 4 50.72 -29.41 41.56
CA THR A 4 50.15 -28.31 40.77
C THR A 4 48.73 -28.67 40.37
N ALA A 5 47.74 -28.14 41.10
CA ALA A 5 46.34 -28.18 40.67
C ALA A 5 46.18 -27.25 39.45
N SER A 6 45.73 -27.81 38.32
CA SER A 6 45.35 -27.04 37.14
C SER A 6 43.98 -26.39 37.41
N PRO A 7 43.82 -25.07 37.20
CA PRO A 7 42.54 -24.41 37.43
C PRO A 7 41.58 -24.74 36.28
N THR A 8 40.50 -25.46 36.59
CA THR A 8 39.37 -25.63 35.66
C THR A 8 38.60 -24.32 35.57
N ILE A 9 38.80 -23.57 34.48
CA ILE A 9 37.98 -22.39 34.18
C ILE A 9 36.57 -22.86 33.78
N PRO A 10 35.51 -22.45 34.50
CA PRO A 10 34.15 -22.76 34.08
C PRO A 10 33.79 -21.92 32.84
N ASN A 11 33.79 -22.55 31.67
CA ASN A 11 33.24 -21.96 30.44
C ASN A 11 31.70 -22.02 30.49
N ASN A 12 31.12 -21.14 31.29
CA ASN A 12 29.72 -20.76 31.18
C ASN A 12 29.65 -19.26 31.47
N VAL A 13 29.95 -18.47 30.44
CA VAL A 13 29.42 -17.12 30.34
C VAL A 13 28.44 -17.17 29.17
N VAL A 14 27.22 -17.68 29.44
CA VAL A 14 26.08 -17.44 28.54
C VAL A 14 25.90 -15.92 28.49
N SER A 15 26.52 -15.32 27.48
CA SER A 15 26.42 -13.90 27.21
C SER A 15 24.96 -13.62 26.88
N ALA A 16 24.33 -12.72 27.62
CA ALA A 16 22.99 -12.26 27.27
C ALA A 16 23.01 -11.80 25.79
N PRO A 17 22.00 -12.15 24.98
CA PRO A 17 21.99 -11.75 23.58
C PRO A 17 22.17 -10.24 23.50
N SER A 18 23.18 -9.81 22.75
CA SER A 18 23.41 -8.38 22.49
C SER A 18 22.15 -7.80 21.88
N ALA A 19 21.86 -6.52 22.14
CA ALA A 19 20.69 -5.83 21.57
C ALA A 19 20.61 -6.01 20.04
N LEU A 20 21.78 -6.05 19.38
CA LEU A 20 21.93 -6.34 17.95
C LEU A 20 21.39 -7.73 17.57
N GLY A 21 21.69 -8.78 18.35
CA GLY A 21 21.16 -10.13 18.10
C GLY A 21 19.66 -10.25 18.35
N ALA A 22 19.10 -9.44 19.25
CA ALA A 22 17.65 -9.38 19.49
C ALA A 22 16.91 -8.71 18.31
N GLU A 23 17.48 -7.63 17.75
CA GLU A 23 16.94 -6.96 16.57
C GLU A 23 17.02 -7.84 15.31
N GLU A 24 18.17 -8.51 15.08
CA GLU A 24 18.33 -9.47 13.98
C GLU A 24 17.30 -10.62 14.07
N GLY A 25 17.10 -11.16 15.27
CA GLY A 25 16.11 -12.21 15.53
C GLY A 25 14.67 -11.76 15.27
N ALA A 26 14.33 -10.50 15.58
CA ALA A 26 13.01 -9.93 15.31
C ALA A 26 12.77 -9.75 13.80
N ILE A 27 13.76 -9.22 13.08
CA ILE A 27 13.69 -9.04 11.62
C ILE A 27 13.51 -10.38 10.92
N MET A 28 14.29 -11.40 11.30
CA MET A 28 14.18 -12.76 10.76
C MET A 28 12.80 -13.38 10.99
N LYS A 29 12.17 -13.14 12.14
CA LYS A 29 10.79 -13.60 12.43
C LYS A 29 9.75 -12.89 11.57
N VAL A 30 9.89 -11.58 11.34
CA VAL A 30 8.98 -10.82 10.47
C VAL A 30 9.10 -11.31 9.02
N LEU A 31 10.33 -11.51 8.54
CA LEU A 31 10.59 -12.01 7.19
C LEU A 31 10.05 -13.44 7.00
N SER A 32 10.23 -14.32 7.98
CA SER A 32 9.69 -15.69 7.91
C SER A 32 8.16 -15.69 7.94
N PHE A 33 7.53 -14.84 8.75
CA PHE A 33 6.08 -14.70 8.75
C PHE A 33 5.55 -14.20 7.40
N TYR A 34 6.18 -13.17 6.82
CA TYR A 34 5.80 -12.65 5.50
C TYR A 34 6.05 -13.65 4.36
N SER A 35 6.98 -14.60 4.51
CA SER A 35 7.19 -15.63 3.51
C SER A 35 5.95 -16.52 3.28
N THR A 36 5.10 -16.65 4.31
CA THR A 36 3.87 -17.46 4.28
C THR A 36 2.74 -16.81 3.47
N THR A 37 1.85 -17.63 2.90
CA THR A 37 0.64 -17.15 2.21
C THR A 37 -0.29 -16.35 3.14
N VAL A 38 -0.37 -16.75 4.42
CA VAL A 38 -1.19 -16.08 5.43
C VAL A 38 -0.64 -14.69 5.74
N GLY A 39 0.67 -14.56 5.94
CA GLY A 39 1.33 -13.27 6.18
C GLY A 39 1.11 -12.29 5.02
N LYS A 40 1.26 -12.76 3.78
CA LYS A 40 1.00 -11.93 2.58
C LYS A 40 -0.45 -11.46 2.49
N LYS A 41 -1.43 -12.35 2.76
CA LYS A 41 -2.85 -11.99 2.78
C LYS A 41 -3.17 -10.97 3.88
N LEU A 42 -2.56 -11.10 5.06
CA LEU A 42 -2.73 -10.14 6.14
C LEU A 42 -2.19 -8.75 5.75
N VAL A 43 -0.98 -8.68 5.19
CA VAL A 43 -0.42 -7.42 4.69
C VAL A 43 -1.32 -6.82 3.61
N MET A 44 -1.79 -7.64 2.66
CA MET A 44 -2.72 -7.20 1.61
C MET A 44 -4.03 -6.65 2.21
N ALA A 45 -4.59 -7.28 3.24
CA ALA A 45 -5.83 -6.85 3.89
C ALA A 45 -5.66 -5.54 4.65
N VAL A 46 -4.60 -5.41 5.47
CA VAL A 46 -4.33 -4.19 6.25
C VAL A 46 -4.09 -3.00 5.33
N THR A 47 -3.23 -3.18 4.32
CA THR A 47 -2.96 -2.13 3.33
C THR A 47 -4.20 -1.79 2.52
N GLY A 48 -5.00 -2.80 2.14
CA GLY A 48 -6.28 -2.60 1.45
C GLY A 48 -7.29 -1.81 2.28
N LEU A 49 -7.35 -2.05 3.60
CA LEU A 49 -8.21 -1.29 4.51
C LEU A 49 -7.79 0.19 4.59
N ILE A 50 -6.48 0.47 4.70
CA ILE A 50 -5.95 1.83 4.70
C ILE A 50 -6.35 2.56 3.40
N LEU A 51 -6.17 1.90 2.25
CA LEU A 51 -6.54 2.44 0.96
C LEU A 51 -8.05 2.66 0.83
N ALA A 52 -8.88 1.75 1.35
CA ALA A 52 -10.34 1.90 1.33
C ALA A 52 -10.81 3.11 2.15
N VAL A 53 -10.28 3.27 3.38
CA VAL A 53 -10.58 4.45 4.22
C VAL A 53 -10.14 5.73 3.51
N PHE A 54 -8.96 5.73 2.88
CA PHE A 54 -8.51 6.87 2.09
C PHE A 54 -9.45 7.17 0.92
N VAL A 55 -9.88 6.17 0.16
CA VAL A 55 -10.81 6.37 -0.97
C VAL A 55 -12.11 7.00 -0.48
N LEU A 56 -12.66 6.57 0.66
CA LEU A 56 -13.86 7.19 1.22
C LEU A 56 -13.65 8.67 1.58
N GLY A 57 -12.56 9.00 2.29
CA GLY A 57 -12.22 10.39 2.63
C GLY A 57 -11.92 11.23 1.39
N HIS A 58 -11.21 10.67 0.42
CA HIS A 58 -10.89 11.30 -0.86
C HIS A 58 -12.18 11.61 -1.63
N MET A 59 -13.14 10.68 -1.67
CA MET A 59 -14.43 10.91 -2.32
C MET A 59 -15.26 11.98 -1.60
N ALA A 60 -15.26 11.99 -0.27
CA ALA A 60 -15.90 13.06 0.49
C ALA A 60 -15.30 14.46 0.16
N GLY A 61 -13.98 14.55 -0.02
CA GLY A 61 -13.33 15.77 -0.48
C GLY A 61 -13.72 16.16 -1.91
N ASN A 62 -13.76 15.21 -2.84
CA ASN A 62 -14.15 15.46 -4.23
C ASN A 62 -15.62 15.89 -4.37
N LEU A 63 -16.54 15.35 -3.55
CA LEU A 63 -17.95 15.74 -3.57
C LEU A 63 -18.17 17.22 -3.25
N GLN A 64 -17.19 17.91 -2.65
CA GLN A 64 -17.23 19.36 -2.49
C GLN A 64 -17.26 20.13 -3.81
N ILE A 65 -16.97 19.48 -4.95
CA ILE A 65 -17.12 20.07 -6.28
C ILE A 65 -18.56 20.56 -6.53
N TYR A 66 -19.55 19.87 -5.97
CA TYR A 66 -20.97 20.24 -6.07
C TYR A 66 -21.35 21.42 -5.17
N GLN A 67 -20.47 21.84 -4.26
CA GLN A 67 -20.67 22.99 -3.38
C GLN A 67 -20.05 24.28 -3.93
N GLY A 68 -19.47 24.23 -5.13
CA GLY A 68 -18.87 25.36 -5.83
C GLY A 68 -17.35 25.48 -5.67
N PRO A 69 -16.70 26.34 -6.47
CA PRO A 69 -15.24 26.43 -6.56
C PRO A 69 -14.56 26.82 -5.24
N GLU A 70 -15.19 27.73 -4.49
CA GLU A 70 -14.62 28.27 -3.24
C GLU A 70 -14.43 27.18 -2.17
N LYS A 71 -15.42 26.31 -1.98
CA LYS A 71 -15.37 25.25 -0.96
C LYS A 71 -14.25 24.26 -1.26
N LEU A 72 -14.16 23.81 -2.51
CA LEU A 72 -13.16 22.85 -2.94
C LEU A 72 -11.74 23.43 -2.91
N ASN A 73 -11.56 24.66 -3.39
CA ASN A 73 -10.26 25.33 -3.37
C ASN A 73 -9.82 25.67 -1.93
N HIS A 74 -10.74 26.07 -1.05
CA HIS A 74 -10.43 26.30 0.36
C HIS A 74 -10.04 25.02 1.10
N TYR A 75 -10.74 23.91 0.85
CA TYR A 75 -10.33 22.59 1.38
C TYR A 75 -8.92 22.21 0.92
N ALA A 76 -8.62 22.39 -0.38
CA ALA A 76 -7.28 22.15 -0.91
C ALA A 76 -6.23 23.06 -0.26
N GLN A 77 -6.56 24.33 0.04
CA GLN A 77 -5.67 25.23 0.77
C GLN A 77 -5.44 24.79 2.22
N LEU A 78 -6.48 24.39 2.96
CA LEU A 78 -6.34 23.88 4.34
C LEU A 78 -5.40 22.66 4.42
N LEU A 79 -5.53 21.74 3.46
CA LEU A 79 -4.63 20.59 3.34
C LEU A 79 -3.19 21.04 3.04
N ARG A 80 -3.00 22.12 2.27
CA ARG A 80 -1.66 22.66 1.98
C ARG A 80 -1.03 23.41 3.15
N VAL A 81 -1.84 24.10 3.96
CA VAL A 81 -1.33 24.79 5.17
C VAL A 81 -0.76 23.78 6.17
N SER A 82 -1.33 22.58 6.23
CA SER A 82 -0.83 21.47 7.04
C SER A 82 0.18 20.58 6.30
N MET A 83 1.24 21.20 5.74
CA MET A 83 2.30 20.49 4.99
C MET A 83 2.81 19.18 5.63
N PRO A 84 3.11 19.13 6.94
CA PRO A 84 3.55 17.89 7.58
C PRO A 84 2.50 16.77 7.53
N LEU A 85 1.22 17.11 7.70
CA LEU A 85 0.11 16.16 7.64
C LEU A 85 -0.04 15.59 6.23
N LEU A 86 0.01 16.46 5.21
CA LEU A 86 -0.12 16.05 3.81
C LEU A 86 1.00 15.08 3.42
N TRP A 87 2.25 15.39 3.77
CA TRP A 87 3.39 14.50 3.49
C TRP A 87 3.29 13.17 4.24
N THR A 88 2.85 13.19 5.50
CA THR A 88 2.65 11.97 6.29
C THR A 88 1.62 11.06 5.63
N VAL A 89 0.45 11.61 5.28
CA VAL A 89 -0.61 10.86 4.58
C VAL A 89 -0.08 10.33 3.25
N ARG A 90 0.65 11.13 2.47
CA ARG A 90 1.21 10.72 1.18
C ARG A 90 2.19 9.55 1.33
N LEU A 91 3.09 9.58 2.31
CA LEU A 91 4.05 8.50 2.55
C LEU A 91 3.33 7.22 2.97
N ILE A 92 2.37 7.30 3.90
CA ILE A 92 1.57 6.15 4.33
C ILE A 92 0.85 5.51 3.15
N LEU A 93 0.23 6.32 2.28
CA LEU A 93 -0.48 5.83 1.11
C LEU A 93 0.45 5.21 0.08
N LEU A 94 1.60 5.85 -0.20
CA LEU A 94 2.57 5.33 -1.15
C LEU A 94 3.09 3.95 -0.72
N VAL A 95 3.46 3.82 0.55
CA VAL A 95 3.89 2.54 1.14
C VAL A 95 2.76 1.52 1.10
N SER A 96 1.53 1.93 1.46
CA SER A 96 0.37 1.03 1.45
C SER A 96 0.04 0.52 0.05
N VAL A 97 0.05 1.38 -0.98
CA VAL A 97 -0.19 0.99 -2.38
C VAL A 97 0.86 -0.01 -2.85
N VAL A 98 2.14 0.27 -2.62
CA VAL A 98 3.22 -0.63 -3.05
C VAL A 98 3.10 -1.99 -2.38
N LEU A 99 2.93 -2.02 -1.05
CA LEU A 99 2.77 -3.26 -0.30
C LEU A 99 1.51 -4.04 -0.72
N HIS A 100 0.40 -3.33 -0.97
CA HIS A 100 -0.84 -3.93 -1.43
C HIS A 100 -0.68 -4.62 -2.79
N ILE A 101 -0.11 -3.91 -3.77
CA ILE A 101 0.12 -4.44 -5.13
C ILE A 101 1.07 -5.62 -5.10
N VAL A 102 2.21 -5.50 -4.40
CA VAL A 102 3.19 -6.59 -4.30
C VAL A 102 2.57 -7.83 -3.67
N ALA A 103 1.86 -7.69 -2.54
CA ALA A 103 1.20 -8.82 -1.89
C ALA A 103 0.10 -9.43 -2.78
N ALA A 104 -0.72 -8.60 -3.45
CA ALA A 104 -1.77 -9.05 -4.35
C ALA A 104 -1.21 -9.85 -5.54
N VAL A 105 -0.14 -9.37 -6.16
CA VAL A 105 0.54 -10.05 -7.27
C VAL A 105 1.17 -11.36 -6.79
N GLN A 106 1.86 -11.36 -5.65
CA GLN A 106 2.48 -12.56 -5.10
C GLN A 106 1.45 -13.64 -4.75
N VAL A 107 0.33 -13.28 -4.12
CA VAL A 107 -0.76 -14.22 -3.78
C VAL A 107 -1.42 -14.74 -5.05
N THR A 108 -1.63 -13.89 -6.04
CA THR A 108 -2.19 -14.27 -7.35
C THR A 108 -1.30 -15.30 -8.06
N LEU A 109 0.01 -15.01 -8.16
CA LEU A 109 0.99 -15.90 -8.78
C LEU A 109 1.07 -17.24 -8.05
N GLN A 110 1.04 -17.23 -6.71
CA GLN A 110 1.00 -18.47 -5.90
C GLN A 110 -0.28 -19.27 -6.16
N ASN A 111 -1.44 -18.63 -6.21
CA ASN A 111 -2.72 -19.28 -6.50
C ASN A 111 -2.79 -19.86 -7.92
N TRP A 112 -2.10 -19.26 -8.90
CA TRP A 112 -1.99 -19.83 -10.24
C TRP A 112 -1.02 -21.02 -10.30
N ARG A 113 0.13 -20.92 -9.62
CA ARG A 113 1.12 -22.00 -9.56
C ARG A 113 0.63 -23.24 -8.79
N SER A 114 -0.25 -23.07 -7.81
CA SER A 114 -0.83 -24.19 -7.05
C SER A 114 -1.90 -24.97 -7.83
N ARG A 115 -2.19 -24.62 -9.08
CA ARG A 115 -3.23 -25.26 -9.93
C ARG A 115 -2.63 -25.95 -11.18
N PRO A 116 -1.92 -27.09 -11.03
CA PRO A 116 -1.37 -27.84 -12.15
C PRO A 116 -2.42 -28.62 -12.97
N GLN A 117 -3.59 -28.92 -12.41
CA GLN A 117 -4.73 -29.48 -13.15
C GLN A 117 -5.98 -28.62 -12.97
N LYS A 118 -6.70 -28.33 -14.06
CA LYS A 118 -8.03 -27.68 -14.00
C LYS A 118 -8.98 -28.64 -13.29
N TYR A 119 -9.72 -28.15 -12.29
CA TYR A 119 -10.69 -28.94 -11.52
C TYR A 119 -11.62 -29.74 -12.45
N ALA A 120 -11.74 -31.04 -12.21
CA ALA A 120 -12.62 -31.95 -12.95
C ALA A 120 -14.12 -31.62 -12.76
N VAL A 121 -14.45 -30.91 -11.68
CA VAL A 121 -15.79 -30.38 -11.40
C VAL A 121 -15.61 -28.93 -10.98
N SER A 122 -16.17 -27.99 -11.76
CA SER A 122 -16.24 -26.58 -11.36
C SER A 122 -17.35 -26.41 -10.31
N ALA A 123 -17.15 -26.94 -9.11
CA ALA A 123 -18.01 -26.61 -7.98
C ALA A 123 -17.67 -25.17 -7.58
N TYR A 124 -18.39 -24.20 -8.14
CA TYR A 124 -18.23 -22.75 -7.94
C TYR A 124 -18.65 -22.28 -6.53
N GLN A 125 -18.37 -23.05 -5.48
CA GLN A 125 -18.96 -22.81 -4.15
C GLN A 125 -18.29 -21.69 -3.34
N GLU A 126 -17.07 -21.24 -3.67
CA GLU A 126 -16.35 -20.26 -2.83
C GLU A 126 -15.79 -19.01 -3.54
N ALA A 127 -15.66 -19.00 -4.88
CA ALA A 127 -15.09 -17.87 -5.60
C ALA A 127 -16.18 -17.01 -6.23
N ASP A 128 -16.62 -15.98 -5.50
CA ASP A 128 -17.55 -14.97 -6.00
C ASP A 128 -16.97 -14.24 -7.24
N ILE A 129 -17.86 -13.75 -8.11
CA ILE A 129 -17.49 -13.00 -9.34
C ILE A 129 -16.60 -11.82 -8.99
N ALA A 130 -16.85 -11.17 -7.85
CA ALA A 130 -16.02 -10.08 -7.31
C ALA A 130 -14.55 -10.49 -7.11
N SER A 131 -14.30 -11.70 -6.65
CA SER A 131 -12.93 -12.22 -6.47
C SER A 131 -12.25 -12.57 -7.79
N ARG A 132 -13.03 -12.93 -8.82
CA ARG A 132 -12.51 -13.28 -10.15
C ARG A 132 -12.07 -12.05 -10.94
N THR A 133 -12.76 -10.93 -10.77
CA THR A 133 -12.43 -9.66 -11.46
C THR A 133 -11.48 -8.78 -10.67
N MET A 134 -11.07 -9.18 -9.46
CA MET A 134 -10.23 -8.36 -8.57
C MET A 134 -8.90 -7.91 -9.22
N ILE A 135 -8.25 -8.76 -10.02
CA ILE A 135 -7.00 -8.39 -10.73
C ILE A 135 -7.27 -7.33 -11.80
N TRP A 136 -8.34 -7.49 -12.59
CA TRP A 136 -8.71 -6.54 -13.63
C TRP A 136 -9.11 -5.20 -13.03
N GLY A 137 -9.93 -5.21 -11.97
CA GLY A 137 -10.26 -4.00 -11.23
C GLY A 137 -9.00 -3.31 -10.67
N GLY A 138 -8.08 -4.07 -10.09
CA GLY A 138 -6.80 -3.56 -9.60
C GLY A 138 -5.95 -2.93 -10.71
N LEU A 139 -5.88 -3.54 -11.90
CA LEU A 139 -5.14 -2.99 -13.04
C LEU A 139 -5.75 -1.66 -13.53
N VAL A 140 -7.07 -1.60 -13.65
CA VAL A 140 -7.79 -0.38 -14.05
C VAL A 140 -7.57 0.73 -13.01
N VAL A 141 -7.68 0.42 -11.71
CA VAL A 141 -7.42 1.39 -10.65
C VAL A 141 -5.96 1.86 -10.66
N ALA A 142 -5.00 0.97 -10.89
CA ALA A 142 -3.59 1.34 -10.99
C ALA A 142 -3.33 2.31 -12.15
N ALA A 143 -3.91 2.04 -13.33
CA ALA A 143 -3.82 2.95 -14.48
C ALA A 143 -4.48 4.31 -14.17
N PHE A 144 -5.65 4.30 -13.54
CA PHE A 144 -6.34 5.51 -13.09
C PHE A 144 -5.49 6.33 -12.11
N VAL A 145 -4.83 5.70 -11.13
CA VAL A 145 -3.98 6.40 -10.16
C VAL A 145 -2.79 7.09 -10.85
N VAL A 146 -2.14 6.42 -11.80
CA VAL A 146 -1.04 7.04 -12.58
C VAL A 146 -1.54 8.26 -13.33
N TYR A 147 -2.65 8.11 -14.07
CA TYR A 147 -3.27 9.22 -14.79
C TYR A 147 -3.69 10.36 -13.83
N HIS A 148 -4.32 10.03 -12.70
CA HIS A 148 -4.77 10.98 -11.68
C HIS A 148 -3.62 11.84 -11.13
N LEU A 149 -2.46 11.24 -10.88
CA LEU A 149 -1.27 11.97 -10.44
C LEU A 149 -0.71 12.88 -11.54
N LEU A 150 -0.62 12.39 -12.78
CA LEU A 150 -0.18 13.21 -13.93
C LEU A 150 -1.11 14.41 -14.17
N HIS A 151 -2.40 14.20 -14.00
CA HIS A 151 -3.44 15.19 -14.19
C HIS A 151 -3.43 16.27 -13.10
N LEU A 152 -3.63 15.88 -11.84
CA LEU A 152 -3.91 16.84 -10.76
C LEU A 152 -2.70 17.19 -9.91
N THR A 153 -1.68 16.31 -9.85
CA THR A 153 -0.49 16.54 -9.02
C THR A 153 0.63 17.16 -9.84
N PHE A 154 0.90 16.63 -11.03
CA PHE A 154 1.99 17.12 -11.89
C PHE A 154 1.53 18.13 -12.94
N GLY A 155 0.23 18.14 -13.30
CA GLY A 155 -0.30 19.06 -14.32
C GLY A 155 0.24 18.81 -15.72
N THR A 156 0.66 17.58 -16.02
CA THR A 156 1.28 17.22 -17.32
C THR A 156 0.29 16.55 -18.27
N ALA A 157 -0.94 16.26 -17.82
CA ALA A 157 -1.95 15.61 -18.65
C ALA A 157 -2.64 16.55 -19.66
N HIS A 158 -2.72 17.86 -19.39
CA HIS A 158 -3.25 18.87 -20.32
C HIS A 158 -2.56 20.23 -20.10
N GLY A 159 -2.61 21.11 -21.10
CA GLY A 159 -1.87 22.38 -21.10
C GLY A 159 -2.46 23.52 -20.25
N ASP A 160 -3.69 23.38 -19.75
CA ASP A 160 -4.42 24.43 -18.99
C ASP A 160 -4.39 24.18 -17.47
N PHE A 161 -3.26 23.71 -16.94
CA PHE A 161 -3.12 23.47 -15.51
C PHE A 161 -2.81 24.76 -14.75
N LYS A 162 -3.62 25.09 -13.74
CA LYS A 162 -3.45 26.25 -12.85
C LYS A 162 -3.06 25.80 -11.43
N PRO A 163 -1.83 26.11 -10.97
CA PRO A 163 -1.40 25.76 -9.63
C PRO A 163 -2.30 26.42 -8.56
N GLY A 164 -2.97 25.60 -7.74
CA GLY A 164 -3.81 26.09 -6.64
C GLY A 164 -5.30 26.22 -6.93
N ASP A 165 -5.70 26.14 -8.20
CA ASP A 165 -7.11 26.11 -8.58
C ASP A 165 -7.51 24.67 -8.95
N VAL A 166 -7.85 23.89 -7.92
CA VAL A 166 -8.18 22.47 -8.08
C VAL A 166 -9.50 22.31 -8.83
N TYR A 167 -10.47 23.22 -8.58
CA TYR A 167 -11.75 23.19 -9.29
C TYR A 167 -11.55 23.33 -10.80
N HIS A 168 -10.78 24.33 -11.23
CA HIS A 168 -10.49 24.55 -12.64
C HIS A 168 -9.80 23.34 -13.27
N ASN A 169 -8.75 22.80 -12.64
CA ASN A 169 -8.00 21.66 -13.19
C ASN A 169 -8.86 20.39 -13.32
N VAL A 170 -9.81 20.17 -12.40
CA VAL A 170 -10.73 19.04 -12.52
C VAL A 170 -11.70 19.24 -13.69
N VAL A 171 -12.30 20.43 -13.81
CA VAL A 171 -13.28 20.71 -14.86
C VAL A 171 -12.64 20.75 -16.25
N SER A 172 -11.47 21.35 -16.39
CA SER A 172 -10.77 21.43 -17.67
C SER A 172 -10.36 20.05 -18.17
N GLY A 173 -9.94 19.15 -17.28
CA GLY A 173 -9.69 17.75 -17.60
C GLY A 173 -10.88 17.06 -18.27
N PHE A 174 -12.10 17.25 -17.76
CA PHE A 174 -13.32 16.64 -18.34
C PHE A 174 -13.79 17.28 -19.65
N GLN A 175 -13.24 18.43 -20.01
CA GLN A 175 -13.58 19.13 -21.26
C GLN A 175 -12.67 18.72 -22.42
N VAL A 176 -11.57 18.00 -22.15
CA VAL A 176 -10.67 17.50 -23.19
C VAL A 176 -11.27 16.19 -23.76
N PRO A 177 -11.67 16.12 -25.04
CA PRO A 177 -12.40 14.97 -25.59
C PRO A 177 -11.65 13.63 -25.61
N LEU A 178 -10.33 13.66 -25.40
CA LEU A 178 -9.42 12.51 -25.47
C LEU A 178 -9.00 11.99 -24.10
N VAL A 179 -9.54 12.56 -23.03
CA VAL A 179 -9.14 12.37 -21.64
C VAL A 179 -10.36 12.02 -20.79
#